data_AF-A0A142WV35-F1
#
_entry.id   AF-A0A142WV35-F1
#
_cell.length_a   1.000
_cell.length_b   1.000
_cell.length_c   1.000
_cell.angle_alpha   90.00
_cell.angle_beta   90.00
_cell.angle_gamma   90.00
#
_symmetry.space_group_name_H-M   'P 1'
#
loop_
_entity.id
_entity.type
_entity.pdbx_description
1 polymer ?
#
loop_
_entity_poly.entity_id
_entity_poly.type
_entity_poly.pdbx_seq_one_letter_code
_entity_poly.pdbx_strand_id
1 'polypeptide(L)'
;MNRWCEWPLAGLLGTALLTGSLSGCGGSVEGTPTAPEAIKVMIGRPTAKEVTDYQDFTGRIEAVASVEIRARVAGYLKKIDFDPAIDRGAEVKEGDLLFEIDERPFKIALQNADAQLLQAQAKLKTSTAELERVQRLIDRDAATQSDLDRTTGSKLLAEAEIQSANAAIDQAKLDLEFSKITSPLTGRISRNLVSVGDLITASTGKLTTVVSVDPVYVYFDMDESTLQRIQTAMREGKLKGPMEGEIPVLMGLGSEEGYPYRGRLDFIENQVDPNTGTIRVRGVFANPKTERGPRPLAPGYFARVRLPLGEPHPAVLVPERAIGRDLGQPFVYVVDGENRVVFRKVTLGSLQDGLRVLTEGLSGGEQIIVNGLQRVRAGVKVADATPAGNPAAPPAETPAAAPESKPAAESAKPST
;
A
#
# COMPACT_ATOMS: atom_id res chain seq x y z
N MET A 1 3.95 29.27 60.34
CA MET A 1 4.24 30.65 59.90
C MET A 1 3.23 31.06 58.85
N ASN A 2 2.50 32.15 59.14
CA ASN A 2 1.76 33.09 58.26
C ASN A 2 0.79 32.46 57.24
N ARG A 3 -0.55 32.42 57.48
CA ARG A 3 -1.57 33.50 57.43
C ARG A 3 -1.42 34.37 56.15
N TRP A 4 -2.47 34.61 55.38
CA TRP A 4 -3.31 35.83 55.29
C TRP A 4 -3.93 35.74 53.86
N CYS A 5 -5.15 36.10 53.47
CA CYS A 5 -6.32 36.70 54.09
C CYS A 5 -7.51 36.47 53.13
N GLU A 6 -8.72 36.42 53.69
CA GLU A 6 -10.02 36.22 53.03
C GLU A 6 -10.65 37.55 52.52
N TRP A 7 -11.50 37.45 51.48
CA TRP A 7 -12.80 38.14 51.29
C TRP A 7 -12.91 39.69 51.22
N PRO A 8 -14.09 40.31 50.89
CA PRO A 8 -15.37 39.82 50.32
C PRO A 8 -16.03 40.72 49.23
N LEU A 9 -17.24 40.28 48.83
CA LEU A 9 -18.37 40.94 48.14
C LEU A 9 -19.05 42.12 48.88
N ALA A 10 -19.95 42.81 48.15
CA ALA A 10 -21.00 43.79 48.52
C ALA A 10 -20.55 45.26 48.59
N GLY A 11 -21.29 46.30 48.18
CA GLY A 11 -22.67 46.53 47.74
C GLY A 11 -22.98 48.05 47.93
N LEU A 12 -24.16 48.52 47.48
CA LEU A 12 -24.79 49.87 47.62
C LEU A 12 -24.50 50.90 46.49
N LEU A 13 -25.51 51.32 45.69
CA LEU A 13 -26.59 52.31 45.94
C LEU A 13 -26.11 53.76 46.10
N GLY A 14 -26.48 54.62 45.13
CA GLY A 14 -26.23 56.05 45.19
C GLY A 14 -26.83 56.82 44.01
N THR A 15 -28.14 57.06 44.06
CA THR A 15 -28.89 58.01 43.21
C THR A 15 -28.55 59.46 43.59
N ALA A 16 -28.19 60.30 42.61
CA ALA A 16 -28.22 61.76 42.76
C ALA A 16 -28.63 62.44 41.43
N LEU A 17 -29.80 63.07 41.48
CA LEU A 17 -30.35 64.00 40.50
C LEU A 17 -29.41 65.20 40.28
N LEU A 18 -29.19 65.60 39.02
CA LEU A 18 -28.90 67.00 38.67
C LEU A 18 -29.51 67.34 37.30
N THR A 19 -30.61 68.08 37.36
CA THR A 19 -31.29 68.78 36.27
C THR A 19 -30.45 69.95 35.78
N GLY A 20 -30.22 70.03 34.47
CA GLY A 20 -29.68 71.20 33.77
C GLY A 20 -30.31 71.34 32.40
N SER A 21 -31.12 72.39 32.21
CA SER A 21 -31.91 72.66 31.01
C SER A 21 -31.18 73.57 30.01
N LEU A 22 -31.53 73.37 28.73
CA LEU A 22 -31.64 74.32 27.62
C LEU A 22 -30.44 74.60 26.67
N SER A 23 -30.69 74.16 25.42
CA SER A 23 -30.36 74.76 24.11
C SER A 23 -29.51 73.78 23.28
N GLY A 24 -29.94 73.24 22.13
CA GLY A 24 -30.72 73.85 21.06
C GLY A 24 -29.88 73.79 19.80
N CYS A 25 -29.98 72.69 19.04
CA CYS A 25 -29.71 72.68 17.60
C CYS A 25 -30.40 71.46 16.98
N GLY A 26 -31.57 71.72 16.39
CA GLY A 26 -32.29 70.74 15.58
C GLY A 26 -31.55 70.54 14.27
N GLY A 27 -30.89 69.40 14.14
CA GLY A 27 -30.50 68.80 12.86
C GLY A 27 -31.39 67.59 12.62
N SER A 28 -32.56 67.80 12.05
CA SER A 28 -33.38 66.73 11.49
C SER A 28 -32.64 66.15 10.28
N VAL A 29 -31.86 65.10 10.51
CA VAL A 29 -31.41 64.23 9.41
C VAL A 29 -32.64 63.43 8.99
N GLU A 30 -33.39 63.97 8.04
CA GLU A 30 -34.30 63.18 7.21
C GLU A 30 -33.44 62.15 6.47
N GLY A 31 -33.28 60.98 7.08
CA GLY A 31 -32.88 59.79 6.35
C GLY A 31 -34.02 59.45 5.41
N THR A 32 -33.92 59.88 4.15
CA THR A 32 -34.63 59.28 3.03
C THR A 32 -34.63 57.77 3.23
N PRO A 33 -35.76 57.04 3.11
CA PRO A 33 -35.72 55.58 3.09
C PRO A 33 -34.96 55.19 1.83
N THR A 34 -33.64 55.00 1.96
CA THR A 34 -32.81 54.39 0.94
C THR A 34 -33.45 53.02 0.72
N ALA A 35 -34.01 52.82 -0.48
CA ALA A 35 -34.46 51.52 -0.93
C ALA A 35 -33.36 50.51 -0.58
N PRO A 36 -33.69 49.35 0.05
CA PRO A 36 -32.67 48.44 0.52
C PRO A 36 -31.71 48.14 -0.63
N GLU A 37 -30.45 48.55 -0.47
CA GLU A 37 -29.43 48.32 -1.49
C GLU A 37 -29.46 46.83 -1.81
N ALA A 38 -29.78 46.53 -3.06
CA ALA A 38 -29.92 45.16 -3.48
C ALA A 38 -28.61 44.43 -3.22
N ILE A 39 -28.69 43.41 -2.37
CA ILE A 39 -27.53 42.67 -1.90
C ILE A 39 -26.98 41.90 -3.12
N LYS A 40 -25.81 42.31 -3.60
CA LYS A 40 -25.14 41.63 -4.71
C LYS A 40 -24.52 40.34 -4.20
N VAL A 41 -24.91 39.22 -4.81
CA VAL A 41 -24.40 37.90 -4.45
C VAL A 41 -24.00 37.16 -5.73
N MET A 42 -23.02 36.25 -5.61
CA MET A 42 -22.69 35.37 -6.72
C MET A 42 -23.51 34.11 -6.61
N ILE A 43 -24.21 33.77 -7.70
CA ILE A 43 -25.00 32.54 -7.79
C ILE A 43 -24.25 31.55 -8.69
N GLY A 44 -24.18 30.30 -8.24
CA GLY A 44 -23.70 29.17 -9.04
C GLY A 44 -24.79 28.12 -9.18
N ARG A 45 -24.69 27.28 -10.21
CA ARG A 45 -25.46 26.04 -10.27
C ARG A 45 -24.62 24.92 -9.66
N PRO A 46 -25.20 24.06 -8.80
CA PRO A 46 -24.56 22.84 -8.37
C PRO A 46 -24.21 21.96 -9.57
N THR A 47 -23.09 21.26 -9.49
CA THR A 47 -22.68 20.34 -10.55
C THR A 47 -23.18 18.94 -10.20
N ALA A 48 -24.03 18.35 -11.04
CA ALA A 48 -24.39 16.94 -10.93
C ALA A 48 -23.30 16.10 -11.60
N LYS A 49 -22.65 15.21 -10.83
CA LYS A 49 -21.62 14.27 -11.32
C LYS A 49 -21.83 12.93 -10.64
N GLU A 50 -21.50 11.85 -11.33
CA GLU A 50 -21.36 10.55 -10.68
C GLU A 50 -20.11 10.56 -9.80
N VAL A 51 -20.30 10.23 -8.53
CA VAL A 51 -19.24 10.20 -7.53
C VAL A 51 -19.17 8.81 -6.92
N THR A 52 -17.95 8.39 -6.59
CA THR A 52 -17.70 7.20 -5.80
C THR A 52 -17.23 7.64 -4.43
N ASP A 53 -17.85 7.13 -3.37
CA ASP A 53 -17.36 7.37 -2.02
C ASP A 53 -16.14 6.51 -1.75
N TYR A 54 -15.12 7.13 -1.15
CA TYR A 54 -13.85 6.50 -0.84
C TYR A 54 -13.58 6.57 0.66
N GLN A 55 -12.94 5.53 1.18
CA GLN A 55 -12.32 5.54 2.50
C GLN A 55 -10.81 5.43 2.35
N ASP A 56 -10.10 6.34 3.03
CA ASP A 56 -8.65 6.38 3.06
C ASP A 56 -8.12 5.66 4.29
N PHE A 57 -7.11 4.82 4.10
CA PHE A 57 -6.42 4.03 5.10
C PHE A 57 -4.92 4.21 4.98
N THR A 58 -4.21 3.92 6.07
CA THR A 58 -2.75 3.81 6.05
C THR A 58 -2.38 2.34 6.03
N GLY A 59 -1.50 1.97 5.10
CA GLY A 59 -1.00 0.61 4.95
C GLY A 59 0.51 0.54 4.90
N ARG A 60 1.01 -0.68 4.89
CA ARG A 60 2.42 -1.02 4.73
C ARG A 60 2.61 -1.96 3.56
N ILE A 61 3.57 -1.64 2.71
CA ILE A 61 3.97 -2.49 1.59
C ILE A 61 4.81 -3.65 2.14
N GLU A 62 4.47 -4.87 1.75
CA GLU A 62 5.20 -6.09 2.08
C GLU A 62 5.53 -6.91 0.83
N ALA A 63 6.61 -7.68 0.90
CA ALA A 63 6.95 -8.63 -0.15
C ALA A 63 5.97 -9.80 -0.12
N VAL A 64 5.62 -10.31 -1.30
CA VAL A 64 4.75 -11.50 -1.42
C VAL A 64 5.39 -12.72 -0.77
N ALA A 65 6.69 -12.89 -0.99
CA ALA A 65 7.48 -13.95 -0.44
C ALA A 65 8.83 -13.39 0.00
N SER A 66 9.34 -13.88 1.14
CA SER A 66 10.65 -13.56 1.68
C SER A 66 11.30 -14.84 2.15
N VAL A 67 12.45 -15.19 1.57
CA VAL A 67 13.17 -16.42 1.90
C VAL A 67 14.56 -16.08 2.42
N GLU A 68 14.87 -16.63 3.60
CA GLU A 68 16.23 -16.60 4.14
C GLU A 68 17.08 -17.70 3.51
N ILE A 69 18.15 -17.31 2.85
CA ILE A 69 19.07 -18.25 2.20
C ILE A 69 20.02 -18.80 3.27
N ARG A 70 20.05 -20.12 3.40
CA ARG A 70 20.87 -20.87 4.35
C ARG A 70 21.57 -22.02 3.63
N ALA A 71 22.78 -22.34 4.05
CA ALA A 71 23.49 -23.50 3.53
C ALA A 71 22.93 -24.78 4.15
N ARG A 72 22.79 -25.82 3.31
CA ARG A 72 22.40 -27.17 3.75
C ARG A 72 23.61 -28.06 4.03
N VAL A 73 24.74 -27.77 3.38
CA VAL A 73 26.01 -28.48 3.53
C VAL A 73 27.07 -27.55 4.09
N ALA A 74 28.03 -28.11 4.81
CA ALA A 74 29.14 -27.36 5.39
C ALA A 74 30.35 -27.34 4.45
N GLY A 75 31.08 -26.23 4.42
CA GLY A 75 32.29 -26.10 3.63
C GLY A 75 32.76 -24.65 3.51
N TYR A 76 33.95 -24.46 2.95
CA TYR A 76 34.48 -23.13 2.71
C TYR A 76 33.77 -22.48 1.52
N LEU A 77 33.41 -21.21 1.68
CA LEU A 77 32.81 -20.43 0.62
C LEU A 77 33.88 -20.12 -0.45
N LYS A 78 33.73 -20.70 -1.64
CA LYS A 78 34.68 -20.59 -2.74
C LYS A 78 34.44 -19.33 -3.57
N LYS A 79 33.17 -19.08 -3.88
CA LYS A 79 32.77 -17.94 -4.70
C LYS A 79 31.44 -17.40 -4.22
N ILE A 80 31.35 -16.09 -4.25
CA ILE A 80 30.11 -15.35 -4.16
C ILE A 80 29.82 -14.89 -5.59
N ASP A 81 28.86 -15.52 -6.27
CA ASP A 81 28.59 -15.26 -7.70
C ASP A 81 27.55 -14.15 -7.87
N PHE A 82 27.94 -12.97 -7.43
CA PHE A 82 27.18 -11.76 -7.61
C PHE A 82 27.76 -11.01 -8.80
N ASP A 83 26.97 -10.79 -9.85
CA ASP A 83 27.29 -9.77 -10.85
C ASP A 83 27.69 -8.49 -10.07
N PRO A 84 28.79 -7.79 -10.38
CA PRO A 84 29.29 -6.66 -9.57
C PRO A 84 28.28 -5.52 -9.29
N ALA A 85 27.10 -5.53 -9.92
CA ALA A 85 25.95 -4.69 -9.56
C ALA A 85 25.15 -5.17 -8.32
N ILE A 86 25.37 -6.40 -7.85
CA ILE A 86 24.53 -7.13 -6.87
C ILE A 86 24.91 -6.87 -5.41
N ASP A 87 26.14 -6.44 -5.09
CA ASP A 87 26.48 -5.90 -3.75
C ASP A 87 25.61 -4.69 -3.35
N ARG A 88 24.87 -4.12 -4.31
CA ARG A 88 23.92 -3.00 -4.11
C ARG A 88 22.45 -3.44 -4.02
N GLY A 89 22.17 -4.72 -3.85
CA GLY A 89 20.81 -5.25 -3.75
C GLY A 89 20.13 -5.36 -5.12
N ALA A 90 20.76 -6.08 -6.04
CA ALA A 90 20.19 -6.31 -7.37
C ALA A 90 19.04 -7.33 -7.37
N GLU A 91 18.33 -7.36 -8.49
CA GLU A 91 17.32 -8.35 -8.78
C GLU A 91 17.96 -9.65 -9.30
N VAL A 92 17.61 -10.76 -8.67
CA VAL A 92 17.98 -12.13 -9.08
C VAL A 92 16.73 -12.85 -9.57
N LYS A 93 16.93 -13.80 -10.49
CA LYS A 93 15.89 -14.71 -10.94
C LYS A 93 15.94 -16.01 -10.14
N GLU A 94 14.82 -16.73 -10.17
CA GLU A 94 14.79 -18.09 -9.66
C GLU A 94 15.81 -18.97 -10.41
N GLY A 95 16.58 -19.75 -9.66
CA GLY A 95 17.66 -20.60 -10.19
C GLY A 95 19.01 -19.92 -10.34
N ASP A 96 19.12 -18.60 -10.19
CA ASP A 96 20.41 -17.90 -10.26
C ASP A 96 21.33 -18.35 -9.11
N LEU A 97 22.60 -18.64 -9.42
CA LEU A 97 23.62 -19.04 -8.45
C LEU A 97 23.99 -17.85 -7.57
N LEU A 98 23.88 -18.01 -6.25
CA LEU A 98 24.20 -16.97 -5.26
C LEU A 98 25.55 -17.26 -4.59
N PHE A 99 25.72 -18.49 -4.11
CA PHE A 99 26.91 -18.90 -3.37
C PHE A 99 27.40 -20.26 -3.88
N GLU A 100 28.72 -20.39 -3.99
CA GLU A 100 29.38 -21.65 -4.31
C GLU A 100 30.27 -22.05 -3.14
N ILE A 101 29.94 -23.17 -2.50
CA ILE A 101 30.78 -23.85 -1.52
C ILE A 101 31.79 -24.70 -2.29
N ASP A 102 32.99 -24.88 -1.72
CA ASP A 102 34.01 -25.75 -2.30
C ASP A 102 33.46 -27.17 -2.57
N GLU A 103 33.31 -27.47 -3.85
CA GLU A 103 32.76 -28.72 -4.37
C GLU A 103 33.73 -29.92 -4.29
N ARG A 104 35.02 -29.68 -4.04
CA ARG A 104 36.05 -30.74 -4.10
C ARG A 104 35.78 -31.92 -3.15
N PRO A 105 35.41 -31.70 -1.87
CA PRO A 105 35.10 -32.81 -0.96
C PRO A 105 33.88 -33.62 -1.43
N PHE A 106 32.86 -32.95 -1.97
CA PHE A 106 31.64 -33.58 -2.45
C PHE A 106 31.88 -34.38 -3.74
N LYS A 107 32.71 -33.88 -4.65
CA LYS A 107 33.14 -34.62 -5.85
C LYS A 107 33.91 -35.90 -5.49
N ILE A 108 34.79 -35.82 -4.49
CA ILE A 108 35.54 -36.99 -4.00
C ILE A 108 34.57 -38.00 -3.36
N ALA A 109 33.59 -37.53 -2.57
CA ALA A 109 32.58 -38.40 -1.98
C ALA A 109 31.73 -39.13 -3.04
N LEU A 110 31.33 -38.42 -4.10
CA LEU A 110 30.61 -39.00 -5.23
C LEU A 110 31.44 -40.08 -5.94
N GLN A 111 32.72 -39.78 -6.22
CA GLN A 111 33.64 -40.75 -6.83
C GLN A 111 33.84 -42.01 -5.97
N ASN A 112 33.89 -41.85 -4.64
CA ASN A 112 33.96 -42.99 -3.72
C ASN A 112 32.69 -43.84 -3.74
N ALA A 113 31.50 -43.21 -3.81
CA ALA A 113 30.22 -43.91 -3.90
C ALA A 113 30.09 -44.66 -5.24
N ASP A 114 30.52 -44.05 -6.34
CA ASP A 114 30.58 -44.69 -7.66
C ASP A 114 31.50 -45.93 -7.64
N ALA A 115 32.66 -45.83 -6.98
CA ALA A 115 33.58 -46.97 -6.83
C ALA A 115 32.96 -48.12 -6.01
N GLN A 116 32.20 -47.79 -4.97
CA GLN A 116 31.46 -48.80 -4.17
C GLN A 116 30.37 -49.50 -4.99
N LEU A 117 29.65 -48.77 -5.84
CA LEU A 117 28.69 -49.36 -6.77
C LEU A 117 29.37 -50.35 -7.72
N LEU A 118 30.54 -49.99 -8.28
CA LEU A 118 31.30 -50.89 -9.15
C LEU A 118 31.73 -52.17 -8.41
N GLN A 119 32.14 -52.05 -7.15
CA GLN A 119 32.47 -53.21 -6.32
C GLN A 119 31.24 -54.11 -6.07
N ALA A 120 30.09 -53.51 -5.74
CA ALA A 120 28.85 -54.24 -5.52
C ALA A 120 28.36 -54.95 -6.79
N GLN A 121 28.46 -54.29 -7.95
CA GLN A 121 28.15 -54.87 -9.25
C GLN A 121 29.06 -56.07 -9.58
N ALA A 122 30.36 -55.94 -9.32
CA ALA A 122 31.31 -57.04 -9.51
C ALA A 122 30.94 -58.24 -8.61
N LYS A 123 30.55 -57.99 -7.36
CA LYS A 123 30.12 -59.04 -6.42
C LYS A 123 28.78 -59.68 -6.80
N LEU A 124 27.83 -58.91 -7.33
CA LEU A 124 26.60 -59.47 -7.86
C LEU A 124 26.88 -60.39 -9.05
N LYS A 125 27.77 -59.97 -9.95
CA LYS A 125 28.17 -60.78 -11.11
C LYS A 125 28.79 -62.11 -10.69
N THR A 126 29.70 -62.10 -9.71
CA THR A 126 30.31 -63.34 -9.21
C THR A 126 29.30 -64.21 -8.45
N SER A 127 28.45 -63.62 -7.61
CA SER A 127 27.42 -64.36 -6.84
C SER A 127 26.35 -64.97 -7.75
N THR A 128 25.99 -64.29 -8.83
CA THR A 128 25.04 -64.80 -9.84
C THR A 128 25.64 -65.98 -10.60
N ALA A 129 26.90 -65.86 -11.06
CA ALA A 129 27.60 -66.96 -11.72
C ALA A 129 27.75 -68.19 -10.81
N GLU A 130 27.96 -67.97 -9.50
CA GLU A 130 28.04 -69.06 -8.52
C GLU A 130 26.70 -69.75 -8.30
N LEU A 131 25.61 -68.99 -8.15
CA LEU A 131 24.25 -69.54 -8.06
C LEU A 131 23.92 -70.38 -9.29
N GLU A 132 24.16 -69.86 -10.50
CA GLU A 132 23.96 -70.60 -11.74
C GLU A 132 24.79 -71.88 -11.81
N ARG A 133 26.02 -71.85 -11.26
CA ARG A 133 26.90 -73.03 -11.19
C ARG A 133 26.34 -74.08 -10.22
N VAL A 134 25.92 -73.69 -9.02
CA VAL A 134 25.33 -74.60 -8.03
C VAL A 134 24.00 -75.18 -8.53
N GLN A 135 23.18 -74.38 -9.20
CA GLN A 135 21.93 -74.86 -9.79
C GLN A 135 22.17 -76.01 -10.78
N ARG A 136 23.14 -75.85 -11.69
CA ARG A 136 23.51 -76.91 -12.64
C ARG A 136 24.09 -78.16 -11.98
N LEU A 137 24.68 -78.04 -10.79
CA LEU A 137 25.23 -79.17 -10.04
C LEU A 137 24.14 -79.93 -9.29
N ILE A 138 23.13 -79.25 -8.76
CA ILE A 138 21.95 -79.88 -8.15
C ILE A 138 21.18 -80.72 -9.16
N ASP A 139 21.01 -80.23 -10.39
CA ASP A 139 20.36 -80.99 -11.48
C ASP A 139 21.08 -82.31 -11.82
N ARG A 140 22.32 -82.48 -11.33
CA ARG A 140 23.17 -83.67 -11.51
C ARG A 140 23.49 -84.39 -10.20
N ASP A 141 22.73 -84.11 -9.14
CA ASP A 141 22.94 -84.66 -7.79
C ASP A 141 24.36 -84.43 -7.22
N ALA A 142 25.03 -83.34 -7.64
CA ALA A 142 26.42 -83.01 -7.30
C ALA A 142 26.56 -81.85 -6.31
N ALA A 143 25.45 -81.33 -5.76
CA ALA A 143 25.43 -80.27 -4.74
C ALA A 143 24.22 -80.43 -3.80
N THR A 144 24.27 -79.78 -2.62
CA THR A 144 23.22 -79.91 -1.60
C THR A 144 22.22 -78.75 -1.63
N GLN A 145 21.01 -78.95 -1.11
CA GLN A 145 20.03 -77.86 -0.94
C GLN A 145 20.60 -76.69 -0.10
N SER A 146 21.41 -77.00 0.92
CA SER A 146 22.06 -75.99 1.74
C SER A 146 23.02 -75.09 0.93
N ASP A 147 23.69 -75.63 -0.10
CA ASP A 147 24.53 -74.84 -1.00
C ASP A 147 23.72 -73.89 -1.89
N LEU A 148 22.55 -74.33 -2.37
CA LEU A 148 21.63 -73.47 -3.12
C LEU A 148 21.10 -72.35 -2.25
N ASP A 149 20.66 -72.64 -1.02
CA ASP A 149 20.15 -71.63 -0.11
C ASP A 149 21.25 -70.60 0.25
N ARG A 150 22.48 -71.06 0.47
CA ARG A 150 23.65 -70.21 0.75
C ARG A 150 23.99 -69.29 -0.43
N THR A 151 24.04 -69.82 -1.65
CA THR A 151 24.35 -69.03 -2.86
C THR A 151 23.22 -68.08 -3.24
N THR A 152 21.96 -68.49 -3.04
CA THR A 152 20.79 -67.63 -3.20
C THR A 152 20.84 -66.46 -2.22
N GLY A 153 21.10 -66.73 -0.94
CA GLY A 153 21.30 -65.69 0.07
C GLY A 153 22.45 -64.75 -0.30
N SER A 154 23.56 -65.28 -0.83
CA SER A 154 24.72 -64.49 -1.24
C SER A 154 24.41 -63.56 -2.42
N LYS A 155 23.61 -64.03 -3.40
CA LYS A 155 23.09 -63.20 -4.49
C LYS A 155 22.18 -62.10 -3.97
N LEU A 156 21.20 -62.42 -3.12
CA LEU A 156 20.28 -61.44 -2.54
C LEU A 156 21.01 -60.35 -1.73
N LEU A 157 22.05 -60.74 -0.98
CA LEU A 157 22.91 -59.78 -0.28
C LEU A 157 23.65 -58.86 -1.25
N ALA A 158 24.18 -59.39 -2.36
CA ALA A 158 24.85 -58.57 -3.37
C ALA A 158 23.87 -57.63 -4.11
N GLU A 159 22.62 -58.05 -4.36
CA GLU A 159 21.57 -57.18 -4.89
C GLU A 159 21.23 -56.04 -3.92
N ALA A 160 21.11 -56.35 -2.62
CA ALA A 160 20.89 -55.34 -1.57
C ALA A 160 22.07 -54.36 -1.45
N GLU A 161 23.30 -54.83 -1.62
CA GLU A 161 24.50 -53.97 -1.62
C GLU A 161 24.50 -52.98 -2.78
N ILE A 162 24.02 -53.37 -3.97
CA ILE A 162 23.83 -52.43 -5.09
C ILE A 162 22.82 -51.34 -4.72
N GLN A 163 21.68 -51.72 -4.11
CA GLN A 163 20.69 -50.73 -3.68
C GLN A 163 21.27 -49.75 -2.65
N SER A 164 22.05 -50.25 -1.69
CA SER A 164 22.74 -49.40 -0.72
C SER A 164 23.76 -48.46 -1.38
N ALA A 165 24.52 -48.95 -2.36
CA ALA A 165 25.50 -48.14 -3.08
C ALA A 165 24.83 -47.04 -3.93
N ASN A 166 23.71 -47.35 -4.58
CA ASN A 166 22.92 -46.36 -5.32
C ASN A 166 22.40 -45.25 -4.37
N ALA A 167 21.88 -45.61 -3.20
CA ALA A 167 21.44 -44.62 -2.21
C ALA A 167 22.59 -43.71 -1.75
N ALA A 168 23.80 -44.26 -1.60
CA ALA A 168 24.99 -43.46 -1.27
C ALA A 168 25.39 -42.50 -2.41
N ILE A 169 25.28 -42.92 -3.67
CA ILE A 169 25.49 -42.06 -4.84
C ILE A 169 24.47 -40.92 -4.86
N ASP A 170 23.20 -41.21 -4.64
CA ASP A 170 22.13 -40.20 -4.66
C ASP A 170 22.33 -39.17 -3.54
N GLN A 171 22.74 -39.61 -2.35
CA GLN A 171 23.11 -38.70 -1.26
C GLN A 171 24.30 -37.80 -1.64
N ALA A 172 25.37 -38.36 -2.22
CA ALA A 172 26.54 -37.60 -2.62
C ALA A 172 26.23 -36.59 -3.76
N LYS A 173 25.32 -36.94 -4.67
CA LYS A 173 24.82 -36.02 -5.70
C LYS A 173 24.02 -34.87 -5.10
N LEU A 174 23.14 -35.14 -4.14
CA LEU A 174 22.38 -34.11 -3.43
C LEU A 174 23.30 -33.16 -2.67
N ASP A 175 24.32 -33.68 -2.00
CA ASP A 175 25.29 -32.85 -1.29
C ASP A 175 26.10 -31.95 -2.24
N LEU A 176 26.46 -32.47 -3.42
CA LEU A 176 27.11 -31.70 -4.49
C LEU A 176 26.17 -30.63 -5.08
N GLU A 177 24.88 -30.93 -5.23
CA GLU A 177 23.88 -29.95 -5.67
C GLU A 177 23.74 -28.84 -4.63
N PHE A 178 23.64 -29.19 -3.35
CA PHE A 178 23.54 -28.24 -2.24
C PHE A 178 24.81 -27.41 -2.01
N SER A 179 25.95 -27.81 -2.60
CA SER A 179 27.15 -26.97 -2.62
C SER A 179 26.97 -25.72 -3.49
N LYS A 180 26.00 -25.73 -4.42
CA LYS A 180 25.59 -24.59 -5.24
C LYS A 180 24.27 -24.04 -4.72
N ILE A 181 24.35 -22.92 -4.02
CA ILE A 181 23.17 -22.30 -3.41
C ILE A 181 22.57 -21.32 -4.42
N THR A 182 21.40 -21.66 -4.93
CA THR A 182 20.65 -20.86 -5.91
C THR A 182 19.49 -20.10 -5.26
N SER A 183 18.96 -19.09 -5.96
CA SER A 183 17.77 -18.38 -5.51
C SER A 183 16.50 -19.21 -5.72
N PRO A 184 15.67 -19.43 -4.69
CA PRO A 184 14.41 -20.16 -4.81
C PRO A 184 13.26 -19.32 -5.39
N LEU A 185 13.45 -18.01 -5.55
CA LEU A 185 12.45 -17.11 -6.11
C LEU A 185 13.08 -15.96 -6.88
N THR A 186 12.33 -15.37 -7.79
CA THR A 186 12.71 -14.12 -8.46
C THR A 186 12.43 -12.94 -7.53
N GLY A 187 13.44 -12.11 -7.27
CA GLY A 187 13.31 -11.05 -6.30
C GLY A 187 14.57 -10.21 -6.14
N ARG A 188 14.58 -9.37 -5.11
CA ARG A 188 15.73 -8.56 -4.74
C ARG A 188 16.48 -9.20 -3.58
N ILE A 189 17.78 -9.33 -3.74
CA ILE A 189 18.65 -9.85 -2.69
C ILE A 189 19.03 -8.75 -1.69
N SER A 190 19.20 -9.14 -0.44
CA SER A 190 19.72 -8.28 0.62
C SER A 190 21.25 -8.34 0.67
N ARG A 191 21.84 -7.61 1.62
CA ARG A 191 23.28 -7.65 1.87
C ARG A 191 23.76 -9.06 2.23
N ASN A 192 24.99 -9.35 1.89
CA ASN A 192 25.66 -10.57 2.29
C ASN A 192 26.13 -10.49 3.74
N LEU A 193 26.01 -11.58 4.47
CA LEU A 193 26.48 -11.70 5.86
C LEU A 193 27.76 -12.53 5.99
N VAL A 194 28.28 -13.04 4.88
CA VAL A 194 29.47 -13.89 4.80
C VAL A 194 30.39 -13.44 3.68
N SER A 195 31.67 -13.75 3.80
CA SER A 195 32.74 -13.41 2.84
C SER A 195 33.34 -14.66 2.20
N VAL A 196 33.93 -14.50 1.02
CA VAL A 196 34.70 -15.58 0.36
C VAL A 196 35.82 -16.04 1.30
N GLY A 197 35.95 -17.35 1.47
CA GLY A 197 36.89 -17.97 2.40
C GLY A 197 36.31 -18.29 3.78
N ASP A 198 35.12 -17.78 4.12
CA ASP A 198 34.47 -18.14 5.37
C ASP A 198 34.06 -19.61 5.38
N LEU A 199 34.17 -20.25 6.54
CA LEU A 199 33.63 -21.59 6.77
C LEU A 199 32.14 -21.50 7.04
N ILE A 200 31.34 -22.05 6.12
CA ILE A 200 29.89 -22.14 6.28
C ILE A 200 29.54 -23.45 6.96
N THR A 201 28.73 -23.38 8.01
CA THR A 201 28.21 -24.52 8.76
C THR A 201 26.73 -24.32 9.05
N ALA A 202 26.06 -25.34 9.60
CA ALA A 202 24.67 -25.23 10.04
C ALA A 202 24.47 -24.13 11.12
N SER A 203 25.52 -23.75 11.84
CA SER A 203 25.46 -22.70 12.87
C SER A 203 25.75 -21.28 12.34
N THR A 204 26.26 -21.13 11.12
CA THR A 204 26.51 -19.80 10.52
C THR A 204 25.21 -18.98 10.38
N GLY A 205 24.06 -19.65 10.30
CA GLY A 205 22.76 -19.00 10.20
C GLY A 205 22.41 -18.64 8.75
N LYS A 206 21.83 -17.45 8.56
CA LYS A 206 21.45 -16.97 7.23
C LYS A 206 22.60 -16.28 6.51
N LEU A 207 22.76 -16.59 5.23
CA LEU A 207 23.78 -16.00 4.36
C LEU A 207 23.29 -14.65 3.79
N THR A 208 22.03 -14.63 3.35
CA THR A 208 21.33 -13.45 2.84
C THR A 208 19.81 -13.70 2.87
N THR A 209 19.03 -12.74 2.38
CA THR A 209 17.57 -12.84 2.24
C THR A 209 17.19 -12.38 0.84
N VAL A 210 16.29 -13.12 0.19
CA VAL A 210 15.71 -12.74 -1.10
C VAL A 210 14.24 -12.42 -0.87
N VAL A 211 13.82 -11.22 -1.28
CA VAL A 211 12.42 -10.78 -1.17
C VAL A 211 11.84 -10.60 -2.56
N SER A 212 10.63 -11.11 -2.77
CA SER A 212 9.88 -10.83 -4.00
C SER A 212 9.57 -9.34 -4.09
N VAL A 213 9.74 -8.77 -5.28
CA VAL A 213 9.52 -7.34 -5.53
C VAL A 213 8.35 -7.09 -6.49
N ASP A 214 7.81 -8.13 -7.11
CA ASP A 214 6.71 -8.02 -8.07
C ASP A 214 5.94 -9.34 -8.14
N PRO A 215 4.63 -9.35 -7.82
CA PRO A 215 3.85 -8.24 -7.27
C PRO A 215 4.25 -7.88 -5.82
N VAL A 216 3.65 -6.83 -5.26
CA VAL A 216 3.78 -6.46 -3.84
C VAL A 216 2.42 -6.51 -3.14
N TYR A 217 2.45 -6.78 -1.84
CA TYR A 217 1.28 -6.71 -0.98
C TYR A 217 1.23 -5.38 -0.24
N VAL A 218 0.02 -4.93 0.05
CA VAL A 218 -0.22 -3.81 0.96
C VAL A 218 -1.19 -4.29 2.02
N TYR A 219 -0.71 -4.36 3.25
CA TYR A 219 -1.55 -4.63 4.40
C TYR A 219 -2.02 -3.32 5.01
N PHE A 220 -3.31 -3.22 5.28
CA PHE A 220 -3.90 -2.07 5.97
C PHE A 220 -5.01 -2.56 6.89
N ASP A 221 -5.22 -1.83 7.98
CA ASP A 221 -6.20 -2.17 8.99
C ASP A 221 -7.47 -1.33 8.75
N MET A 222 -8.60 -2.01 8.53
CA MET A 222 -9.90 -1.41 8.29
C MET A 222 -10.74 -1.45 9.57
N ASP A 223 -11.42 -0.37 9.90
CA ASP A 223 -12.27 -0.31 11.09
C ASP A 223 -13.54 -1.17 10.94
N GLU A 224 -14.02 -1.72 12.06
CA GLU A 224 -15.22 -2.55 12.08
C GLU A 224 -16.46 -1.82 11.53
N SER A 225 -16.57 -0.51 11.78
CA SER A 225 -17.73 0.27 11.31
C SER A 225 -17.79 0.34 9.79
N THR A 226 -16.64 0.53 9.14
CA THR A 226 -16.51 0.49 7.68
C THR A 226 -16.76 -0.92 7.15
N LEU A 227 -16.26 -1.97 7.82
CA LEU A 227 -16.56 -3.35 7.45
C LEU A 227 -18.08 -3.62 7.48
N GLN A 228 -18.78 -3.21 8.54
CA GLN A 228 -20.23 -3.38 8.66
C GLN A 228 -21.01 -2.62 7.59
N ARG A 229 -20.54 -1.41 7.22
CA ARG A 229 -21.12 -0.64 6.10
C ARG A 229 -20.95 -1.38 4.77
N ILE A 230 -19.75 -1.89 4.48
CA ILE A 230 -19.47 -2.67 3.28
C ILE A 230 -20.33 -3.95 3.26
N GLN A 231 -20.41 -4.68 4.38
CA GLN A 231 -21.28 -5.87 4.51
C GLN A 231 -22.76 -5.55 4.28
N THR A 232 -23.24 -4.41 4.77
CA THR A 232 -24.61 -3.97 4.55
C THR A 232 -24.85 -3.64 3.07
N ALA A 233 -23.94 -2.91 2.45
CA ALA A 233 -23.99 -2.61 1.02
C ALA A 233 -23.92 -3.88 0.15
N MET A 234 -23.17 -4.90 0.56
CA MET A 234 -23.13 -6.21 -0.10
C MET A 234 -24.47 -6.96 0.04
N ARG A 235 -25.08 -6.98 1.24
CA ARG A 235 -26.41 -7.59 1.44
C ARG A 235 -27.50 -6.90 0.62
N GLU A 236 -27.37 -5.59 0.41
CA GLU A 236 -28.28 -4.80 -0.42
C GLU A 236 -28.00 -4.92 -1.93
N GLY A 237 -26.98 -5.69 -2.34
CA GLY A 237 -26.60 -5.88 -3.73
C GLY A 237 -25.92 -4.68 -4.40
N LYS A 238 -25.55 -3.66 -3.62
CA LYS A 238 -24.86 -2.43 -4.09
C LYS A 238 -23.35 -2.60 -4.24
N LEU A 239 -22.79 -3.66 -3.65
CA LEU A 239 -21.38 -4.05 -3.75
C LEU A 239 -21.28 -5.55 -3.97
N LYS A 240 -20.37 -5.96 -4.86
CA LYS A 240 -19.98 -7.36 -5.01
C LYS A 240 -18.93 -7.71 -3.97
N GLY A 241 -19.02 -8.91 -3.39
CA GLY A 241 -18.04 -9.36 -2.40
C GLY A 241 -16.65 -9.59 -2.99
N PRO A 242 -15.60 -9.64 -2.16
CA PRO A 242 -14.21 -9.88 -2.60
C PRO A 242 -14.03 -11.19 -3.39
N MET A 243 -14.92 -12.17 -3.20
CA MET A 243 -14.90 -13.45 -3.90
C MET A 243 -15.73 -13.46 -5.21
N GLU A 244 -16.58 -12.46 -5.43
CA GLU A 244 -17.47 -12.34 -6.60
C GLU A 244 -17.06 -11.22 -7.57
N GLY A 245 -16.23 -10.28 -7.12
CA GLY A 245 -15.69 -9.22 -7.95
C GLY A 245 -14.34 -8.72 -7.42
N GLU A 246 -13.48 -8.26 -8.34
CA GLU A 246 -12.25 -7.57 -7.97
C GLU A 246 -12.61 -6.21 -7.38
N ILE A 247 -12.55 -6.08 -6.04
CA ILE A 247 -12.70 -4.77 -5.39
C ILE A 247 -11.42 -3.98 -5.70
N PRO A 248 -11.50 -2.88 -6.48
CA PRO A 248 -10.32 -2.14 -6.85
C PRO A 248 -9.79 -1.39 -5.63
N VAL A 249 -8.48 -1.45 -5.43
CA VAL A 249 -7.79 -0.75 -4.36
C VAL A 249 -6.83 0.24 -5.00
N LEU A 250 -6.93 1.50 -4.62
CA LEU A 250 -6.04 2.54 -5.10
C LEU A 250 -4.95 2.77 -4.04
N MET A 251 -3.72 3.01 -4.48
CA MET A 251 -2.60 3.28 -3.59
C MET A 251 -1.79 4.47 -4.09
N GLY A 252 -1.29 5.27 -3.16
CA GLY A 252 -0.26 6.27 -3.39
C GLY A 252 0.80 6.24 -2.29
N LEU A 253 2.05 6.54 -2.66
CA LEU A 253 3.11 6.73 -1.67
C LEU A 253 2.92 8.07 -0.93
N GLY A 254 3.62 8.25 0.19
CA GLY A 254 3.49 9.46 1.01
C GLY A 254 3.92 10.76 0.29
N SER A 255 4.86 10.68 -0.65
CA SER A 255 5.37 11.82 -1.41
C SER A 255 4.62 12.10 -2.71
N GLU A 256 3.75 11.19 -3.15
CA GLU A 256 3.06 11.31 -4.43
C GLU A 256 1.73 12.04 -4.26
N GLU A 257 1.29 12.72 -5.31
CA GLU A 257 -0.04 13.30 -5.36
C GLU A 257 -1.05 12.27 -5.89
N GLY A 258 -2.22 12.18 -5.25
CA GLY A 258 -3.24 11.20 -5.62
C GLY A 258 -2.86 9.74 -5.33
N TYR A 259 -3.44 8.82 -6.12
CA TYR A 259 -3.30 7.36 -5.98
C TYR A 259 -3.00 6.72 -7.34
N PRO A 260 -1.74 6.78 -7.82
CA PRO A 260 -1.37 6.32 -9.15
C PRO A 260 -1.41 4.81 -9.31
N TYR A 261 -1.23 4.04 -8.23
CA TYR A 261 -1.18 2.59 -8.28
C TYR A 261 -2.58 2.00 -8.13
N ARG A 262 -2.94 1.10 -9.05
CA ARG A 262 -4.19 0.35 -9.01
C ARG A 262 -3.87 -1.11 -8.72
N GLY A 263 -4.55 -1.64 -7.71
CA GLY A 263 -4.47 -3.02 -7.30
C GLY A 263 -5.87 -3.57 -7.05
N ARG A 264 -5.91 -4.77 -6.49
CA ARG A 264 -7.15 -5.44 -6.12
C ARG A 264 -7.06 -6.00 -4.72
N LEU A 265 -8.19 -6.03 -4.04
CA LEU A 265 -8.32 -6.75 -2.79
C LEU A 265 -8.21 -8.25 -3.07
N ASP A 266 -7.37 -8.96 -2.35
CA ASP A 266 -7.25 -10.42 -2.48
C ASP A 266 -7.56 -11.17 -1.19
N PHE A 267 -7.43 -10.50 -0.05
CA PHE A 267 -7.59 -11.13 1.25
C PHE A 267 -8.16 -10.16 2.29
N ILE A 268 -9.06 -10.70 3.10
CA ILE A 268 -9.58 -10.08 4.32
C ILE A 268 -9.36 -11.12 5.41
N GLU A 269 -8.79 -10.70 6.54
CA GLU A 269 -8.60 -11.56 7.69
C GLU A 269 -9.94 -12.08 8.22
N ASN A 270 -9.95 -13.26 8.82
CA ASN A 270 -11.17 -13.89 9.33
C ASN A 270 -11.56 -13.44 10.74
N GLN A 271 -10.71 -12.65 11.40
CA GLN A 271 -10.91 -12.18 12.76
C GLN A 271 -10.64 -10.67 12.85
N VAL A 272 -11.46 -10.00 13.64
CA VAL A 272 -11.24 -8.61 14.05
C VAL A 272 -10.33 -8.62 15.27
N ASP A 273 -9.33 -7.74 15.30
CA ASP A 273 -8.49 -7.56 16.48
C ASP A 273 -9.32 -6.89 17.60
N PRO A 274 -9.54 -7.56 18.75
CA PRO A 274 -10.36 -7.02 19.83
C PRO A 274 -9.71 -5.81 20.54
N ASN A 275 -8.40 -5.60 20.40
CA ASN A 275 -7.70 -4.49 21.04
C ASN A 275 -7.89 -3.18 20.26
N THR A 276 -7.97 -3.25 18.93
CA THR A 276 -8.06 -2.07 18.05
C THR A 276 -9.42 -1.91 17.39
N GLY A 277 -10.26 -2.96 17.36
CA GLY A 277 -11.53 -2.95 16.63
C GLY A 277 -11.34 -2.85 15.11
N THR A 278 -10.22 -3.36 14.61
CA THR A 278 -9.87 -3.33 13.18
C THR A 278 -9.69 -4.74 12.61
N ILE A 279 -9.95 -4.90 11.32
CA ILE A 279 -9.70 -6.12 10.56
C ILE A 279 -8.57 -5.89 9.58
N ARG A 280 -7.62 -6.83 9.48
CA ARG A 280 -6.54 -6.70 8.50
C ARG A 280 -7.02 -7.06 7.11
N VAL A 281 -6.64 -6.24 6.16
CA VAL A 281 -6.99 -6.39 4.75
C VAL A 281 -5.72 -6.33 3.92
N ARG A 282 -5.70 -7.07 2.81
CA ARG A 282 -4.59 -7.11 1.87
C ARG A 282 -5.04 -6.74 0.46
N GLY A 283 -4.29 -5.82 -0.13
CA GLY A 283 -4.34 -5.52 -1.56
C GLY A 283 -3.09 -6.03 -2.27
N VAL A 284 -3.25 -6.43 -3.53
CA VAL A 284 -2.15 -6.85 -4.42
C VAL A 284 -1.94 -5.82 -5.50
N PHE A 285 -0.69 -5.39 -5.67
CA PHE A 285 -0.30 -4.37 -6.63
C PHE A 285 0.83 -4.90 -7.51
N ALA A 286 0.69 -4.72 -8.82
CA ALA A 286 1.79 -4.95 -9.75
C ALA A 286 2.85 -3.86 -9.52
N ASN A 287 4.12 -4.25 -9.55
CA ASN A 287 5.24 -3.33 -9.34
C ASN A 287 6.24 -3.48 -10.48
N PRO A 288 5.85 -3.32 -11.76
CA PRO A 288 6.71 -3.64 -12.89
C PRO A 288 8.00 -2.81 -12.88
N LYS A 289 9.06 -3.37 -13.48
CA LYS A 289 10.34 -2.68 -13.61
C LYS A 289 10.18 -1.47 -14.53
N THR A 290 10.56 -0.30 -14.05
CA THR A 290 10.56 0.93 -14.84
C THR A 290 11.76 0.97 -15.79
N GLU A 291 11.60 1.59 -16.96
CA GLU A 291 12.67 1.74 -17.97
C GLU A 291 13.88 2.52 -17.44
N ARG A 292 13.65 3.40 -16.47
CA ARG A 292 14.68 4.19 -15.78
C ARG A 292 14.47 4.08 -14.27
N GLY A 293 15.49 3.61 -13.57
CA GLY A 293 15.54 3.59 -12.10
C GLY A 293 15.02 2.32 -11.42
N PRO A 294 15.01 2.31 -10.07
CA PRO A 294 14.51 1.20 -9.28
C PRO A 294 12.98 1.13 -9.31
N ARG A 295 12.42 -0.03 -8.97
CA ARG A 295 10.97 -0.17 -8.76
C ARG A 295 10.49 0.82 -7.69
N PRO A 296 9.38 1.53 -7.92
CA PRO A 296 8.91 2.57 -7.01
C PRO A 296 8.35 2.00 -5.70
N LEU A 297 7.75 0.81 -5.75
CA LEU A 297 7.19 0.16 -4.57
C LEU A 297 8.25 -0.72 -3.91
N ALA A 298 8.67 -0.35 -2.70
CA ALA A 298 9.61 -1.13 -1.92
C ALA A 298 8.92 -1.73 -0.67
N PRO A 299 9.16 -3.02 -0.37
CA PRO A 299 8.75 -3.58 0.92
C PRO A 299 9.26 -2.75 2.10
N GLY A 300 8.38 -2.50 3.07
CA GLY A 300 8.62 -1.67 4.24
C GLY A 300 8.13 -0.22 4.10
N TYR A 301 7.78 0.24 2.90
CA TYR A 301 7.24 1.59 2.71
C TYR A 301 5.83 1.73 3.28
N PHE A 302 5.53 2.92 3.78
CA PHE A 302 4.16 3.32 4.10
C PHE A 302 3.43 3.69 2.81
N ALA A 303 2.18 3.26 2.73
CA ALA A 303 1.30 3.51 1.60
C ALA A 303 0.00 4.11 2.10
N ARG A 304 -0.55 5.07 1.36
CA ARG A 304 -1.93 5.50 1.53
C ARG A 304 -2.77 4.63 0.62
N VAL A 305 -3.78 3.99 1.21
CA VAL A 305 -4.69 3.09 0.52
C VAL A 305 -6.04 3.75 0.46
N ARG A 306 -6.70 3.68 -0.69
CA ARG A 306 -8.03 4.22 -0.91
C ARG A 306 -8.93 3.11 -1.43
N LEU A 307 -9.98 2.83 -0.67
CA LEU A 307 -10.97 1.79 -0.97
C LEU A 307 -12.31 2.45 -1.35
N PRO A 308 -12.94 2.08 -2.48
CA PRO A 308 -14.28 2.53 -2.79
C PRO A 308 -15.31 1.83 -1.89
N LEU A 309 -16.24 2.60 -1.34
CA LEU A 309 -17.30 2.14 -0.43
C LEU A 309 -18.64 1.85 -1.14
N GLY A 310 -18.66 1.83 -2.48
CA GLY A 310 -19.87 1.67 -3.27
C GLY A 310 -19.62 1.80 -4.77
N GLU A 311 -20.63 1.48 -5.57
CA GLU A 311 -20.67 1.86 -6.99
C GLU A 311 -20.82 3.39 -7.15
N PRO A 312 -20.37 3.96 -8.29
CA PRO A 312 -20.64 5.36 -8.60
C PRO A 312 -22.13 5.67 -8.54
N HIS A 313 -22.50 6.75 -7.86
CA HIS A 313 -23.89 7.21 -7.80
C HIS A 313 -23.98 8.70 -8.18
N PRO A 314 -25.10 9.15 -8.75
CA PRO A 314 -25.29 10.56 -9.02
C PRO A 314 -25.31 11.33 -7.70
N ALA A 315 -24.53 12.41 -7.63
CA ALA A 315 -24.59 13.33 -6.50
C ALA A 315 -24.45 14.78 -6.95
N VAL A 316 -24.90 15.67 -6.07
CA VAL A 316 -24.87 17.11 -6.28
C VAL A 316 -23.63 17.67 -5.58
N LEU A 317 -22.71 18.25 -6.34
CA LEU A 317 -21.49 18.84 -5.83
C LEU A 317 -21.61 20.35 -5.75
N VAL A 318 -21.17 20.89 -4.61
CA VAL A 318 -21.26 22.31 -4.29
C VAL A 318 -19.89 22.82 -3.82
N PRO A 319 -19.43 24.00 -4.26
CA PRO A 319 -18.20 24.60 -3.75
C PRO A 319 -18.27 24.78 -2.23
N GLU A 320 -17.20 24.46 -1.50
CA GLU A 320 -17.21 24.50 -0.03
C GLU A 320 -17.55 25.89 0.53
N ARG A 321 -17.16 26.96 -0.18
CA ARG A 321 -17.53 28.36 0.11
C ARG A 321 -19.04 28.65 0.12
N ALA A 322 -19.86 27.82 -0.54
CA ALA A 322 -21.30 27.98 -0.59
C ALA A 322 -22.03 27.34 0.61
N ILE A 323 -21.29 26.64 1.48
CA ILE A 323 -21.84 25.93 2.64
C ILE A 323 -21.66 26.79 3.88
N GLY A 324 -22.78 27.16 4.51
CA GLY A 324 -22.81 27.79 5.82
C GLY A 324 -22.92 26.76 6.94
N ARG A 325 -22.56 27.17 8.17
CA ARG A 325 -22.87 26.40 9.39
C ARG A 325 -23.71 27.27 10.31
N ASP A 326 -24.87 26.76 10.71
CA ASP A 326 -25.74 27.38 11.70
C ASP A 326 -25.88 26.45 12.90
N LEU A 327 -25.43 26.90 14.07
CA LEU A 327 -25.37 26.09 15.30
C LEU A 327 -24.76 24.69 15.10
N GLY A 328 -23.79 24.57 14.18
CA GLY A 328 -23.12 23.31 13.82
C GLY A 328 -23.80 22.50 12.71
N GLN A 329 -25.03 22.84 12.31
CA GLN A 329 -25.72 22.18 11.19
C GLN A 329 -25.34 22.83 9.85
N PRO A 330 -24.89 22.04 8.85
CA PRO A 330 -24.56 22.57 7.54
C PRO A 330 -25.82 22.95 6.74
N PHE A 331 -25.75 24.08 6.05
CA PHE A 331 -26.85 24.60 5.22
C PHE A 331 -26.31 25.29 3.96
N VAL A 332 -27.18 25.45 2.98
CA VAL A 332 -26.94 26.24 1.77
C VAL A 332 -28.09 27.21 1.56
N TYR A 333 -27.78 28.34 0.92
CA TYR A 333 -28.80 29.29 0.47
C TYR A 333 -29.15 29.02 -0.98
N VAL A 334 -30.42 28.72 -1.23
CA VAL A 334 -30.99 28.49 -2.57
C VAL A 334 -31.78 29.72 -2.97
N VAL A 335 -31.73 30.10 -4.24
CA VAL A 335 -32.54 31.18 -4.81
C VAL A 335 -33.72 30.55 -5.55
N ASP A 336 -34.95 30.93 -5.15
CA ASP A 336 -36.18 30.49 -5.78
C ASP A 336 -36.47 31.25 -7.10
N GLY A 337 -37.49 30.81 -7.84
CA GLY A 337 -37.88 31.46 -9.11
C GLY A 337 -38.40 32.90 -8.97
N GLU A 338 -38.57 33.40 -7.74
CA GLU A 338 -38.96 34.79 -7.44
C GLU A 338 -37.78 35.62 -6.91
N ASN A 339 -36.54 35.15 -7.11
CA ASN A 339 -35.29 35.74 -6.62
C ASN A 339 -35.23 35.91 -5.10
N ARG A 340 -35.92 35.06 -4.33
CA ARG A 340 -35.83 35.05 -2.87
C ARG A 340 -34.90 33.97 -2.38
N VAL A 341 -34.20 34.28 -1.28
CA VAL A 341 -33.27 33.36 -0.65
C VAL A 341 -34.00 32.43 0.31
N VAL A 342 -33.88 31.14 0.06
CA VAL A 342 -34.41 30.06 0.89
C VAL A 342 -33.25 29.40 1.64
N PHE A 343 -33.40 29.30 2.95
CA PHE A 343 -32.49 28.52 3.80
C PHE A 343 -32.80 27.04 3.64
N ARG A 344 -31.79 26.23 3.32
CA ARG A 344 -31.96 24.79 3.24
C ARG A 344 -30.87 24.04 3.97
N LYS A 345 -31.30 23.16 4.88
CA LYS A 345 -30.42 22.22 5.55
C LYS A 345 -29.94 21.17 4.56
N VAL A 346 -28.66 20.82 4.63
CA VAL A 346 -28.05 19.82 3.76
C VAL A 346 -27.26 18.82 4.58
N THR A 347 -27.10 17.62 4.05
CA THR A 347 -26.20 16.61 4.62
C THR A 347 -24.94 16.56 3.77
N LEU A 348 -23.79 16.78 4.40
CA LEU A 348 -22.49 16.81 3.70
C LEU A 348 -21.91 15.41 3.57
N GLY A 349 -21.37 15.11 2.40
CA GLY A 349 -20.62 13.89 2.09
C GLY A 349 -19.13 14.15 1.87
N SER A 350 -18.52 13.29 1.05
CA SER A 350 -17.09 13.33 0.72
C SER A 350 -16.69 14.63 -0.03
N LEU A 351 -15.42 15.05 0.09
CA LEU A 351 -14.86 16.16 -0.67
C LEU A 351 -14.16 15.58 -1.90
N GLN A 352 -14.52 16.05 -3.09
CA GLN A 352 -13.98 15.57 -4.37
C GLN A 352 -13.65 16.76 -5.27
N ASP A 353 -12.43 16.83 -5.79
CA ASP A 353 -11.98 17.89 -6.72
C ASP A 353 -12.24 19.34 -6.21
N GLY A 354 -12.14 19.56 -4.89
CA GLY A 354 -12.43 20.87 -4.27
C GLY A 354 -13.92 21.21 -4.14
N LEU A 355 -14.81 20.28 -4.49
CA LEU A 355 -16.26 20.39 -4.33
C LEU A 355 -16.75 19.40 -3.26
N ARG A 356 -17.72 19.83 -2.46
CA ARG A 356 -18.33 18.99 -1.43
C ARG A 356 -19.55 18.27 -2.01
N VAL A 357 -19.58 16.96 -1.88
CA VAL A 357 -20.75 16.14 -2.21
C VAL A 357 -21.86 16.41 -1.21
N LEU A 358 -23.09 16.60 -1.67
CA LEU A 358 -24.29 16.68 -0.83
C LEU A 358 -25.09 15.39 -0.98
N THR A 359 -25.28 14.67 0.13
CA THR A 359 -26.06 13.42 0.16
C THR A 359 -27.55 13.70 0.16
N GLU A 360 -27.98 14.78 0.84
CA GLU A 360 -29.38 15.19 0.94
C GLU A 360 -29.51 16.72 0.94
N GLY A 361 -30.66 17.21 0.45
CA GLY A 361 -31.09 18.60 0.56
C GLY A 361 -31.13 19.37 -0.76
N LEU A 362 -30.44 18.95 -1.82
CA LEU A 362 -30.53 19.61 -3.14
C LEU A 362 -30.88 18.62 -4.25
N SER A 363 -31.63 19.10 -5.24
CA SER A 363 -32.03 18.32 -6.42
C SER A 363 -31.12 18.52 -7.64
N GLY A 364 -30.14 19.44 -7.54
CA GLY A 364 -29.12 19.69 -8.58
C GLY A 364 -29.50 20.70 -9.66
N GLY A 365 -30.80 21.00 -9.85
CA GLY A 365 -31.27 22.02 -10.81
C GLY A 365 -31.34 23.44 -10.25
N GLU A 366 -31.04 23.61 -8.96
CA GLU A 366 -31.35 24.82 -8.21
C GLU A 366 -30.19 25.84 -8.26
N GLN A 367 -30.51 27.12 -8.09
CA GLN A 367 -29.49 28.17 -8.01
C GLN A 367 -29.02 28.35 -6.57
N ILE A 368 -27.73 28.22 -6.32
CA ILE A 368 -27.14 28.37 -4.98
C ILE A 368 -26.29 29.62 -4.86
N ILE A 369 -26.29 30.23 -3.69
CA ILE A 369 -25.42 31.37 -3.40
C ILE A 369 -24.01 30.85 -3.06
N VAL A 370 -23.03 31.19 -3.89
CA VAL A 370 -21.64 30.72 -3.75
C VAL A 370 -20.77 31.73 -3.02
N ASN A 371 -21.11 33.02 -3.10
CA ASN A 371 -20.37 34.08 -2.42
C ASN A 371 -21.33 35.16 -1.89
N GLY A 372 -21.01 35.74 -0.73
CA GLY A 372 -21.84 36.73 -0.06
C GLY A 372 -22.76 36.20 1.04
N LEU A 373 -22.56 34.97 1.54
CA LEU A 373 -23.40 34.35 2.58
C LEU A 373 -23.54 35.22 3.85
N GLN A 374 -22.53 36.00 4.19
CA GLN A 374 -22.54 36.89 5.38
C GLN A 374 -23.52 38.06 5.25
N ARG A 375 -23.89 38.44 4.02
CA ARG A 375 -24.75 39.60 3.74
C ARG A 375 -26.21 39.20 3.56
N VAL A 376 -26.52 37.90 3.57
CA VAL A 376 -27.81 37.37 3.15
C VAL A 376 -28.46 36.63 4.31
N ARG A 377 -29.77 36.83 4.47
CA ARG A 377 -30.64 36.06 5.38
C ARG A 377 -31.79 35.45 4.57
N ALA A 378 -32.39 34.40 5.11
CA ALA A 378 -33.59 33.81 4.52
C ALA A 378 -34.69 34.87 4.32
N GLY A 379 -35.39 34.81 3.18
CA GLY A 379 -36.51 35.70 2.82
C GLY A 379 -36.13 37.01 2.14
N VAL A 380 -34.83 37.33 1.99
CA VAL A 380 -34.38 38.54 1.29
C VAL A 380 -34.44 38.34 -0.23
N LYS A 381 -34.83 39.38 -0.98
CA LYS A 381 -34.76 39.42 -2.44
C LYS A 381 -33.37 39.86 -2.91
N VAL A 382 -32.82 39.14 -3.89
CA VAL A 382 -31.53 39.44 -4.51
C VAL A 382 -31.78 40.04 -5.90
N ALA A 383 -31.25 41.24 -6.18
CA ALA A 383 -31.51 41.89 -7.48
C ALA A 383 -30.45 41.57 -8.56
N ASP A 384 -29.18 41.41 -8.17
CA ASP A 384 -28.07 41.18 -9.10
C ASP A 384 -27.34 39.88 -8.75
N ALA A 385 -27.66 38.83 -9.51
CA ALA A 385 -26.96 37.56 -9.45
C ALA A 385 -25.95 37.48 -10.59
N THR A 386 -24.69 37.77 -10.33
CA THR A 386 -23.64 37.52 -11.34
C THR A 386 -23.37 36.00 -11.36
N PRO A 387 -23.44 35.33 -12.52
CA PRO A 387 -23.13 33.91 -12.61
C PRO A 387 -21.68 33.68 -12.19
N ALA A 388 -21.46 32.83 -11.19
CA ALA A 388 -20.13 32.29 -10.97
C ALA A 388 -19.76 31.45 -12.20
N GLY A 389 -18.72 31.86 -12.92
CA GLY A 389 -18.13 31.04 -13.99
C GLY A 389 -17.82 29.63 -13.47
N ASN A 390 -17.93 28.65 -14.37
CA ASN A 390 -17.87 27.21 -14.11
C ASN A 390 -16.82 26.87 -13.01
N PRO A 391 -17.21 26.24 -11.88
CA PRO A 391 -16.33 26.07 -10.71
C PRO A 391 -15.15 25.09 -10.91
N ALA A 392 -14.96 24.55 -12.12
CA ALA A 392 -13.90 23.60 -12.46
C ALA A 392 -12.60 24.25 -12.99
N ALA A 393 -12.49 25.58 -13.03
CA ALA A 393 -11.26 26.26 -13.45
C ALA A 393 -10.40 26.62 -12.22
N PRO A 394 -9.09 26.28 -12.23
CA PRO A 394 -8.14 26.86 -11.27
C PRO A 394 -8.16 28.39 -11.38
N PRO A 395 -7.88 29.13 -10.30
CA PRO A 395 -7.81 30.59 -10.37
C PRO A 395 -6.79 30.99 -11.43
N ALA A 396 -7.23 31.73 -12.45
CA ALA A 396 -6.33 32.37 -13.38
C ALA A 396 -5.41 33.31 -12.59
N GLU A 397 -4.10 33.02 -12.64
CA GLU A 397 -3.07 33.91 -12.14
C GLU A 397 -3.23 35.26 -12.82
N THR A 398 -3.52 36.29 -12.03
CA THR A 398 -3.35 37.68 -12.43
C THR A 398 -1.89 37.85 -12.85
N PRO A 399 -1.58 38.30 -14.09
CA PRO A 399 -0.21 38.62 -14.45
C PRO A 399 0.27 39.75 -13.53
N ALA A 400 1.25 39.45 -12.68
CA ALA A 400 1.99 40.45 -11.95
C ALA A 400 2.61 41.41 -12.97
N ALA A 401 2.27 42.69 -12.86
CA ALA A 401 2.87 43.75 -13.65
C ALA A 401 4.40 43.70 -13.48
N ALA A 402 5.10 43.56 -14.60
CA ALA A 402 6.54 43.63 -14.66
C ALA A 402 7.01 45.04 -14.20
N PRO A 403 8.01 45.16 -13.31
CA PRO A 403 8.59 46.45 -13.01
C PRO A 403 9.38 46.96 -14.22
N GLU A 404 9.06 48.19 -14.64
CA GLU A 404 9.73 48.94 -15.70
C GLU A 404 11.25 49.02 -15.46
N SER A 405 12.01 48.58 -16.46
CA SER A 405 13.45 48.78 -16.55
C SER A 405 13.77 50.24 -16.83
N LYS A 406 14.52 50.88 -15.92
CA LYS A 406 15.20 52.17 -16.14
C LYS A 406 16.11 52.12 -17.39
N PRO A 407 16.22 53.20 -18.18
CA PRO A 407 17.15 53.25 -19.30
C PRO A 407 18.60 53.34 -18.82
N ALA A 408 19.49 52.69 -19.57
CA ALA A 408 20.93 52.64 -19.37
C ALA A 408 21.56 54.05 -19.41
N ALA A 409 22.44 54.30 -18.44
CA ALA A 409 23.34 55.44 -18.44
C ALA A 409 24.43 55.24 -19.49
N GLU A 410 24.58 56.30 -20.28
CA GLU A 410 25.51 56.54 -21.36
C GLU A 410 26.97 56.44 -20.90
N SER A 411 27.78 55.72 -21.67
CA SER A 411 29.20 55.52 -21.44
C SER A 411 29.99 56.71 -21.98
N ALA A 412 30.45 57.57 -21.08
CA ALA A 412 31.44 58.60 -21.39
C ALA A 412 32.88 58.04 -21.28
N LYS A 413 33.59 58.03 -22.39
CA LYS A 413 35.04 58.24 -22.51
C LYS A 413 35.22 59.18 -23.71
N PRO A 414 36.15 60.17 -23.72
CA PRO A 414 37.58 59.90 -23.52
C PRO A 414 38.42 61.04 -22.87
N SER A 415 39.74 60.77 -22.75
CA SER A 415 40.86 61.72 -22.53
C SER A 415 40.94 62.36 -21.13
N THR A 416 42.00 62.21 -20.34
CA THR A 416 43.44 62.41 -20.62
C THR A 416 44.26 61.70 -19.54
#